data_AF-A0A8J7NC71-F1
#
_entry.id   AF-A0A8J7NC71-F1
#
_cell.length_a   1.000
_cell.length_b   1.000
_cell.length_c   1.000
_cell.angle_alpha   90.00
_cell.angle_beta   90.00
_cell.angle_gamma   90.00
#
_symmetry.space_group_name_H-M   'P 1'
#
loop_
_entity.id
_entity.type
_entity.pdbx_description
1 polymer ?
#
loop_
_entity_poly.entity_id
_entity_poly.type
_entity_poly.pdbx_seq_one_letter_code
_entity_poly.pdbx_strand_id
1 'polypeptide(L)' 'DVVPIRFAVADADAHYHVPLLASPWSYTTYRGS' A
#
# COMPACT_ATOMS: atom_id res chain seq x y z
N ASP A 1 -2.39 -3.45 -17.42
CA ASP A 1 -2.29 -4.40 -16.29
C ASP A 1 -2.71 -3.68 -15.00
N VAL A 2 -2.97 -4.41 -13.92
CA VAL A 2 -3.47 -3.85 -12.65
C VAL A 2 -2.59 -4.35 -11.50
N VAL A 3 -2.20 -3.45 -10.59
CA VAL A 3 -1.46 -3.79 -9.37
C VAL A 3 -2.40 -3.72 -8.16
N PRO A 4 -2.97 -4.84 -7.68
CA PRO A 4 -3.83 -4.83 -6.52
C PRO A 4 -3.02 -4.67 -5.23
N ILE A 5 -3.37 -3.68 -4.40
CA ILE A 5 -2.80 -3.50 -3.07
C ILE A 5 -3.82 -4.00 -2.04
N ARG A 6 -3.52 -5.14 -1.40
CA ARG A 6 -4.33 -5.71 -0.32
C ARG A 6 -3.60 -5.53 1.00
N PHE A 7 -4.27 -4.96 1.98
CA PHE A 7 -3.76 -4.79 3.33
C PHE A 7 -4.85 -5.13 4.35
N ALA A 8 -4.43 -5.52 5.55
CA ALA A 8 -5.34 -5.81 6.65
C ALA A 8 -5.47 -4.57 7.57
N VAL A 9 -6.68 -4.32 8.05
CA VAL A 9 -6.95 -3.36 9.13
C VAL A 9 -7.06 -4.17 10.41
N ALA A 10 -6.16 -3.91 11.36
CA ALA A 10 -6.11 -4.61 12.64
C ALA A 10 -6.76 -3.82 13.78
N ASP A 11 -6.81 -2.49 13.64
CA ASP A 11 -7.38 -1.54 14.59
C ASP A 11 -8.17 -0.50 13.77
N ALA A 12 -9.45 -0.31 14.08
CA ALA A 12 -10.32 0.59 13.32
C ALA A 12 -10.03 2.08 13.58
N ASP A 13 -9.40 2.40 14.72
CA ASP A 13 -9.12 3.78 15.11
C ASP A 13 -7.72 4.25 14.65
N ALA A 14 -6.92 3.33 14.12
CA ALA A 14 -5.57 3.63 13.64
C ALA A 14 -5.55 4.21 12.22
N HIS A 15 -4.52 5.03 11.94
CA HIS A 15 -4.26 5.53 10.60
C HIS A 15 -3.37 4.54 9.81
N TYR A 16 -3.76 4.22 8.58
CA TYR A 16 -3.00 3.31 7.70
C TYR A 16 -2.55 4.05 6.44
N HIS A 17 -1.28 4.41 6.39
CA HIS A 17 -0.66 4.99 5.21
C HIS A 17 -0.02 3.88 4.36
N VAL A 18 -0.51 3.67 3.13
CA VAL A 18 -0.03 2.62 2.22
C VAL A 18 0.37 3.22 0.87
N PRO A 19 1.61 3.75 0.74
CA PRO A 19 2.05 4.38 -0.51
C PRO A 19 2.41 3.36 -1.59
N LEU A 20 2.18 3.74 -2.84
CA LEU A 20 2.62 3.03 -4.04
C LEU A 20 3.64 3.88 -4.79
N LEU A 21 4.86 3.36 -4.96
CA LEU A 21 5.85 3.89 -5.90
C LEU A 21 5.81 3.01 -7.15
N ALA A 22 5.63 3.61 -8.32
CA ALA A 22 5.49 2.87 -9.57
C ALA A 22 6.34 3.48 -10.70
N SER A 23 6.88 2.59 -11.52
CA SER A 23 7.46 2.86 -12.83
C SER A 23 6.80 1.91 -13.86
N PRO A 24 7.06 2.07 -15.16
CA PRO A 24 6.47 1.18 -16.18
C PRO A 24 6.84 -0.31 -16.01
N TRP A 25 7.89 -0.65 -15.26
CA TRP A 25 8.39 -2.03 -15.11
C TRP A 25 8.64 -2.46 -13.66
N SER A 26 8.34 -1.61 -12.68
CA SER A 26 8.52 -1.93 -11.27
C SER A 26 7.52 -1.19 -10.41
N TYR A 27 7.17 -1.78 -9.28
CA TYR A 27 6.40 -1.12 -8.25
C TYR A 27 6.81 -1.61 -6.87
N THR A 28 6.65 -0.75 -5.86
CA THR A 28 6.87 -1.06 -4.45
C THR A 28 5.74 -0.44 -3.65
N THR A 29 5.28 -1.17 -2.62
CA THR A 29 4.33 -0.68 -1.63
C THR A 29 4.86 -0.95 -0.23
N TYR A 30 4.48 -0.15 0.75
CA TYR A 30 4.88 -0.35 2.15
C TYR A 30 3.84 0.25 3.10
N ARG A 31 3.95 -0.06 4.40
CA ARG A 31 3.20 0.63 5.46
C ARG A 31 4.05 1.78 5.99
N GLY A 32 3.58 3.01 5.77
CA GLY A 32 4.17 4.21 6.37
C GLY A 32 3.72 4.42 7.82
N SER A 33 4.40 5.35 8.51
CA SER A 33 4.01 5.87 9.83
C SER A 33 2.83 6.80 9.74
#